data_AF-A0A183FKA7-F1
#
_entry.id   AF-A0A183FKA7-F1
#
_cell.length_a   1.000
_cell.length_b   1.000
_cell.length_c   1.000
_cell.angle_alpha   90.00
_cell.angle_beta   90.00
_cell.angle_gamma   90.00
#
_symmetry.space_group_name_H-M   'P 1'
#
loop_
_entity.id
_entity.type
_entity.pdbx_description
1 polymer ?
#
loop_
_entity_poly.entity_id
_entity_poly.type
_entity_poly.pdbx_seq_one_letter_code
_entity_poly.pdbx_strand_id
1 'polypeptide(L)'
;MIPLPIWSENPESFSHIQSVFSRARQVYAQTLGATYPFCVNRFYLLNREATEFNDAVTYVHTYKHLEFICSTGFEVFQFNLPCIVNAENVGGTVYQACFYKFQQIVQNNPLRFCEASETFVQCVKTFFTENCGAETGWVQCEKERLGFAYDCPGITC
;
A
#
# COMPACT_ATOMS: atom_id res chain seq x y z
N MET A 1 10.61 -11.18 -0.85
CA MET A 1 9.19 -11.46 -1.15
C MET A 1 8.38 -10.52 -0.28
N ILE A 2 7.69 -9.55 -0.86
CA ILE A 2 6.67 -8.81 -0.10
C ILE A 2 5.52 -9.80 0.10
N PRO A 3 5.07 -10.06 1.34
CA PRO A 3 3.99 -11.01 1.59
C PRO A 3 2.74 -10.61 0.81
N LEU A 4 1.90 -11.58 0.50
CA LEU A 4 0.56 -11.30 -0.02
C LEU A 4 -0.12 -10.24 0.87
N PRO A 5 -0.89 -9.32 0.29
CA PRO A 5 -1.52 -8.28 1.07
C PRO A 5 -2.41 -8.88 2.17
N ILE A 6 -2.32 -8.36 3.41
CA ILE A 6 -3.11 -8.80 4.59
C ILE A 6 -4.63 -8.88 4.30
N TRP A 7 -5.11 -8.15 3.28
CA TRP A 7 -6.50 -8.13 2.84
C TRP A 7 -7.00 -9.47 2.26
N SER A 8 -6.12 -10.41 1.89
CA SER A 8 -6.51 -11.69 1.28
C SER A 8 -7.06 -12.73 2.26
N GLU A 9 -7.00 -12.49 3.58
CA GLU A 9 -7.26 -13.56 4.57
C GLU A 9 -8.68 -13.59 5.18
N ASN A 10 -9.49 -12.51 5.09
CA ASN A 10 -10.96 -12.48 5.33
C ASN A 10 -11.41 -10.99 5.41
N PRO A 11 -12.45 -10.55 4.66
CA PRO A 11 -12.94 -9.17 4.73
C PRO A 11 -13.31 -8.69 6.15
N GLU A 12 -13.84 -9.58 7.00
CA GLU A 12 -14.20 -9.23 8.38
C GLU A 12 -12.96 -9.02 9.26
N SER A 13 -11.96 -9.90 9.17
CA SER A 13 -10.71 -9.76 9.92
C SER A 13 -9.97 -8.49 9.50
N PHE A 14 -10.01 -8.17 8.22
CA PHE A 14 -9.38 -6.99 7.70
C PHE A 14 -10.07 -5.69 8.15
N SER A 15 -11.41 -5.63 8.14
CA SER A 15 -12.15 -4.48 8.70
C SER A 15 -11.81 -4.25 10.18
N HIS A 16 -11.62 -5.33 10.94
CA HIS A 16 -11.19 -5.27 12.33
C HIS A 16 -9.75 -4.73 12.44
N ILE A 17 -8.81 -5.23 11.62
CA ILE A 17 -7.42 -4.76 11.60
C ILE A 17 -7.36 -3.26 11.24
N GLN A 18 -8.11 -2.82 10.23
CA GLN A 18 -8.20 -1.42 9.85
C GLN A 18 -8.72 -0.55 11.01
N SER A 19 -9.76 -1.01 11.72
CA SER A 19 -10.34 -0.25 12.84
C SER A 19 -9.37 -0.11 14.02
N VAL A 20 -8.63 -1.18 14.35
CA VAL A 20 -7.63 -1.19 15.43
C VAL A 20 -6.44 -0.30 15.04
N PHE A 21 -5.94 -0.45 13.82
CA PHE A 21 -4.84 0.39 13.33
C PHE A 21 -5.24 1.86 13.29
N SER A 22 -6.43 2.19 12.78
CA SER A 22 -6.92 3.58 12.70
C SER A 22 -6.89 4.26 14.07
N ARG A 23 -7.40 3.57 15.10
CA ARG A 23 -7.41 4.06 16.49
C ARG A 23 -5.99 4.19 17.05
N ALA A 24 -5.16 3.16 16.89
CA ALA A 24 -3.78 3.18 17.38
C ALA A 24 -2.97 4.30 16.72
N ARG A 25 -3.09 4.45 15.40
CA ARG A 25 -2.45 5.53 14.63
C ARG A 25 -2.92 6.90 15.13
N GLN A 26 -4.21 7.09 15.34
CA GLN A 26 -4.74 8.38 15.82
C GLN A 26 -4.12 8.77 17.16
N VAL A 27 -4.09 7.84 18.13
CA VAL A 27 -3.46 8.07 19.44
C VAL A 27 -1.97 8.36 19.28
N TYR A 28 -1.28 7.59 18.44
CA TYR A 28 0.16 7.73 18.22
C TYR A 28 0.52 9.08 17.56
N ALA A 29 -0.23 9.46 16.52
CA ALA A 29 -0.06 10.74 15.84
C ALA A 29 -0.39 11.94 16.76
N GLN A 30 -1.45 11.83 17.58
CA GLN A 30 -1.78 12.87 18.57
C GLN A 30 -0.70 13.02 19.65
N THR A 31 -0.14 11.90 20.10
CA THR A 31 0.90 11.89 21.16
C THR A 31 2.22 12.50 20.66
N LEU A 32 2.63 12.15 19.43
CA LEU A 32 3.90 12.59 18.88
C LEU A 32 3.82 13.96 18.18
N GLY A 33 2.64 14.35 17.70
CA GLY A 33 2.45 15.62 16.99
C GLY A 33 3.43 15.78 15.84
N ALA A 34 4.22 16.86 15.85
CA ALA A 34 5.18 17.17 14.79
C ALA A 34 6.32 16.14 14.63
N THR A 35 6.59 15.31 15.65
CA THR A 35 7.66 14.30 15.56
C THR A 35 7.20 12.98 14.93
N TYR A 36 5.88 12.79 14.79
CA TYR A 36 5.26 11.60 14.22
C TYR A 36 5.91 11.11 12.91
N PRO A 37 6.10 11.95 11.85
CA PRO A 37 6.64 11.47 10.58
C PRO A 37 8.10 10.99 10.68
N PHE A 38 8.84 11.44 11.69
CA PHE A 38 10.21 10.97 11.94
C PHE A 38 10.21 9.62 12.66
N CYS A 39 9.31 9.41 13.62
CA CYS A 39 9.22 8.17 14.40
C CYS A 39 8.79 6.95 13.56
N VAL A 40 8.02 7.17 12.49
CA VAL A 40 7.56 6.10 11.58
C VAL A 40 8.41 5.98 10.32
N ASN A 41 9.55 6.67 10.25
CA ASN A 41 10.44 6.66 9.10
C ASN A 41 11.43 5.48 9.15
N ARG A 42 11.78 4.95 7.97
CA ARG A 42 12.77 3.86 7.81
C ARG A 42 14.09 4.15 8.53
N PHE A 43 14.62 5.37 8.45
CA PHE A 43 15.90 5.74 9.05
C PHE A 43 15.84 5.74 10.58
N TYR A 44 14.71 6.13 11.15
CA TYR A 44 14.54 6.07 12.60
C TYR A 44 14.49 4.61 13.09
N LEU A 45 13.77 3.74 12.37
CA LEU A 45 13.67 2.32 12.70
C LEU A 45 15.00 1.58 12.55
N LEU A 46 15.75 1.85 11.48
CA LEU A 46 17.08 1.27 11.26
C LEU A 46 18.11 1.72 12.32
N ASN A 47 17.89 2.86 12.96
CA ASN A 47 18.73 3.37 14.04
C ASN A 47 18.27 2.92 15.43
N ARG A 48 17.19 2.12 15.52
CA ARG A 48 16.72 1.46 16.74
C ARG A 48 17.28 0.04 16.77
N GLU A 49 17.67 -0.41 17.95
CA GLU A 49 18.33 -1.69 18.23
C GLU A 49 17.89 -2.83 17.28
N ALA A 50 18.81 -3.22 16.38
CA ALA A 50 18.76 -4.42 15.53
C ALA A 50 17.50 -4.65 14.67
N THR A 51 16.78 -3.61 14.22
CA THR A 51 15.73 -3.84 13.21
C THR A 51 16.38 -4.22 11.88
N GLU A 52 16.09 -5.43 11.37
CA GLU A 52 16.62 -5.86 10.08
C GLU A 52 16.16 -4.93 8.96
N PHE A 53 17.00 -4.74 7.94
CA PHE A 53 16.70 -3.83 6.84
C PHE A 53 15.37 -4.16 6.14
N ASN A 54 15.12 -5.45 5.89
CA ASN A 54 13.90 -5.91 5.24
C ASN A 54 12.65 -5.65 6.09
N ASP A 55 12.76 -5.77 7.41
CA ASP A 55 11.66 -5.51 8.35
C ASP A 55 11.35 -4.02 8.40
N ALA A 56 12.36 -3.16 8.46
CA ALA A 56 12.18 -1.71 8.43
C ALA A 56 11.51 -1.25 7.13
N VAL A 57 11.91 -1.80 5.98
CA VAL A 57 11.29 -1.49 4.68
C VAL A 57 9.85 -1.99 4.63
N THR A 58 9.61 -3.23 5.05
CA THR A 58 8.26 -3.83 5.04
C THR A 58 7.31 -3.09 5.98
N TYR A 59 7.79 -2.73 7.17
CA TYR A 59 7.03 -1.94 8.14
C TYR A 59 6.61 -0.60 7.54
N VAL A 60 7.55 0.18 7.01
CA VAL A 60 7.24 1.53 6.49
C VAL A 60 6.28 1.45 5.31
N HIS A 61 6.48 0.48 4.41
CA HIS A 61 5.59 0.26 3.27
C HIS A 61 4.15 -0.06 3.74
N THR A 62 4.02 -1.03 4.64
CA THR A 62 2.72 -1.45 5.20
C THR A 62 2.06 -0.31 5.98
N TYR A 63 2.84 0.39 6.78
CA TYR A 63 2.38 1.52 7.58
C TYR A 63 1.83 2.64 6.71
N LYS A 64 2.48 2.98 5.59
CA LYS A 64 2.00 4.00 4.66
C LYS A 64 0.71 3.61 3.96
N HIS A 65 0.56 2.35 3.57
CA HIS A 65 -0.70 1.85 2.99
C HIS A 65 -1.85 1.95 3.99
N LEU A 66 -1.63 1.50 5.23
CA LEU A 66 -2.62 1.57 6.29
C LEU A 66 -2.92 3.02 6.70
N GLU A 67 -1.92 3.89 6.77
CA GLU A 67 -2.10 5.32 7.04
C GLU A 67 -3.03 5.97 6.01
N PHE A 68 -2.85 5.67 4.73
CA PHE A 68 -3.69 6.19 3.66
C PHE A 68 -5.13 5.66 3.74
N ILE A 69 -5.30 4.35 3.86
CA ILE A 69 -6.62 3.71 4.00
C ILE A 69 -7.34 4.18 5.28
N CYS A 70 -6.63 4.57 6.32
CA CYS A 70 -7.21 5.06 7.56
C CYS A 70 -7.35 6.59 7.60
N SER A 71 -7.07 7.28 6.49
CA SER A 71 -7.21 8.73 6.37
C SER A 71 -7.88 9.10 5.03
N THR A 72 -7.12 9.61 4.07
CA THR A 72 -7.63 10.12 2.78
C THR A 72 -8.41 9.08 1.99
N GLY A 73 -7.98 7.81 2.03
CA GLY A 73 -8.64 6.73 1.30
C GLY A 73 -9.81 6.08 2.04
N PHE A 74 -10.09 6.48 3.29
CA PHE A 74 -10.98 5.73 4.20
C PHE A 74 -12.38 5.54 3.67
N GLU A 75 -13.04 6.62 3.27
CA GLU A 75 -14.45 6.58 2.87
C GLU A 75 -14.67 5.69 1.64
N VAL A 76 -13.90 5.95 0.57
CA VAL A 76 -13.98 5.20 -0.68
C VAL A 76 -13.63 3.72 -0.45
N PHE A 77 -12.57 3.45 0.31
CA PHE A 77 -12.10 2.10 0.55
C PHE A 77 -13.07 1.30 1.42
N GLN A 78 -13.62 1.90 2.49
CA GLN A 78 -14.61 1.25 3.35
C GLN A 78 -15.91 0.96 2.59
N PHE A 79 -16.40 1.94 1.80
CA PHE A 79 -17.62 1.80 1.03
C PHE A 79 -17.51 0.71 -0.05
N ASN A 80 -16.36 0.64 -0.73
CA ASN A 80 -16.13 -0.31 -1.81
C ASN A 80 -15.44 -1.61 -1.37
N LEU A 81 -15.24 -1.83 -0.06
CA LEU A 81 -14.52 -2.99 0.47
C LEU A 81 -15.03 -4.33 -0.08
N PRO A 82 -16.36 -4.60 -0.15
CA PRO A 82 -16.85 -5.84 -0.74
C PRO A 82 -16.44 -6.03 -2.21
N CYS A 83 -16.43 -4.93 -2.99
CA CYS A 83 -15.99 -4.98 -4.38
C CYS A 83 -14.48 -5.23 -4.49
N ILE A 84 -13.69 -4.51 -3.70
CA ILE A 84 -12.22 -4.64 -3.68
C ILE A 84 -11.83 -6.09 -3.39
N VAL A 85 -12.39 -6.67 -2.33
CA VAL A 85 -12.11 -8.06 -1.93
C VAL A 85 -12.59 -9.05 -3.00
N ASN A 86 -13.76 -8.82 -3.60
CA ASN A 86 -14.24 -9.66 -4.68
C ASN A 86 -13.36 -9.58 -5.93
N ALA A 87 -12.92 -8.37 -6.32
CA ALA A 87 -12.02 -8.16 -7.45
C ALA A 87 -10.67 -8.85 -7.20
N GLU A 88 -10.11 -8.74 -5.99
CA GLU A 88 -8.87 -9.44 -5.61
C GLU A 88 -9.02 -10.97 -5.60
N ASN A 89 -10.19 -11.51 -5.25
CA ASN A 89 -10.43 -12.96 -5.22
C ASN A 89 -10.77 -13.56 -6.58
N VAL A 90 -11.63 -12.90 -7.36
CA VAL A 90 -12.14 -13.40 -8.66
C VAL A 90 -11.22 -12.99 -9.81
N GLY A 91 -10.71 -11.76 -9.77
CA GLY A 91 -9.78 -11.18 -10.74
C GLY A 91 -8.33 -11.15 -10.25
N GLY A 92 -8.01 -11.84 -9.14
CA GLY A 92 -6.69 -11.84 -8.51
C GLY A 92 -5.54 -12.19 -9.45
N THR A 93 -5.81 -12.94 -10.51
CA THR A 93 -4.84 -13.24 -11.57
C THR A 93 -4.36 -11.97 -12.30
N VAL A 94 -5.21 -10.97 -12.49
CA VAL A 94 -4.87 -9.70 -13.18
C VAL A 94 -4.11 -8.76 -12.24
N TYR A 95 -4.54 -8.62 -10.99
CA TYR A 95 -3.77 -7.89 -9.98
C TYR A 95 -2.38 -8.52 -9.76
N GLN A 96 -2.32 -9.85 -9.64
CA GLN A 96 -1.06 -10.58 -9.57
C GLN A 96 -0.23 -10.39 -10.84
N ALA A 97 -0.86 -10.34 -12.03
CA ALA A 97 -0.15 -10.05 -13.28
C ALA A 97 0.49 -8.66 -13.29
N CYS A 98 -0.16 -7.64 -12.71
CA CYS A 98 0.45 -6.31 -12.53
C CYS A 98 1.76 -6.43 -11.73
N PHE A 99 1.73 -7.15 -10.60
CA PHE A 99 2.90 -7.34 -9.76
C PHE A 99 3.97 -8.22 -10.43
N TYR A 100 3.59 -9.29 -11.13
CA TYR A 100 4.53 -10.12 -11.87
C TYR A 100 5.26 -9.32 -12.95
N LYS A 101 4.56 -8.44 -13.68
CA LYS A 101 5.20 -7.57 -14.69
C LYS A 101 6.21 -6.63 -14.04
N PHE A 102 5.87 -6.03 -12.90
CA PHE A 102 6.81 -5.23 -12.12
C PHE A 102 8.07 -6.04 -11.75
N GLN A 103 7.90 -7.22 -11.16
CA GLN A 103 9.01 -8.07 -10.76
C GLN A 103 9.90 -8.44 -11.95
N GLN A 104 9.32 -8.78 -13.10
CA GLN A 104 10.07 -9.10 -14.31
C GLN A 104 10.91 -7.92 -14.80
N ILE A 105 10.36 -6.70 -14.82
CA ILE A 105 11.12 -5.52 -15.27
C ILE A 105 12.29 -5.24 -14.31
N VAL A 106 12.03 -5.27 -13.00
CA VAL A 106 13.06 -4.99 -11.98
C VAL A 106 14.14 -6.07 -11.93
N GLN A 107 13.78 -7.35 -12.06
CA GLN A 107 14.74 -8.46 -12.10
C GLN A 107 15.65 -8.38 -13.34
N ASN A 108 15.08 -7.99 -14.49
CA ASN A 108 15.84 -7.84 -15.73
C ASN A 108 16.72 -6.59 -15.72
N ASN A 109 16.23 -5.47 -15.17
CA ASN A 109 17.00 -4.25 -15.04
C ASN A 109 16.56 -3.41 -13.83
N PRO A 110 17.28 -3.49 -12.71
CA PRO A 110 16.97 -2.73 -11.50
C PRO A 110 16.97 -1.21 -11.68
N LEU A 111 17.67 -0.66 -12.69
CA LEU A 111 17.68 0.78 -12.98
C LEU A 111 16.32 1.28 -13.49
N ARG A 112 15.44 0.37 -13.93
CA ARG A 112 14.07 0.69 -14.37
C ARG A 112 13.06 0.63 -13.24
N PHE A 113 13.50 0.61 -11.98
CA PHE A 113 12.62 0.50 -10.81
C PHE A 113 11.45 1.48 -10.84
N CYS A 114 11.71 2.78 -11.05
CA CYS A 114 10.62 3.78 -11.06
C CYS A 114 9.67 3.67 -12.26
N GLU A 115 10.18 3.31 -13.43
CA GLU A 115 9.36 3.06 -14.61
C GLU A 115 8.46 1.81 -14.41
N ALA A 116 9.03 0.76 -13.81
CA ALA A 116 8.31 -0.45 -13.46
C ALA A 116 7.22 -0.16 -12.41
N SER A 117 7.53 0.64 -11.39
CA SER A 117 6.59 1.07 -10.36
C SER A 117 5.45 1.90 -10.94
N GLU A 118 5.73 2.83 -11.86
CA GLU A 118 4.67 3.60 -12.55
C GLU A 118 3.76 2.68 -13.37
N THR A 119 4.34 1.75 -14.13
CA THR A 119 3.60 0.74 -14.88
C THR A 119 2.71 -0.10 -13.96
N PHE A 120 3.22 -0.45 -12.78
CA PHE A 120 2.49 -1.24 -11.78
C PHE A 120 1.29 -0.49 -11.23
N VAL A 121 1.46 0.73 -10.71
CA VAL A 121 0.35 1.47 -10.09
C VAL A 121 -0.74 1.82 -11.12
N GLN A 122 -0.37 2.09 -12.37
CA GLN A 122 -1.33 2.31 -13.45
C GLN A 122 -2.10 1.03 -13.82
N CYS A 123 -1.42 -0.13 -13.80
CA CYS A 123 -2.09 -1.41 -13.99
C CYS A 123 -3.13 -1.68 -12.88
N VAL A 124 -2.77 -1.41 -11.61
CA VAL A 124 -3.67 -1.50 -10.46
C VAL A 124 -4.85 -0.52 -10.61
N LYS A 125 -4.57 0.73 -11.00
CA LYS A 125 -5.60 1.75 -11.25
C LYS A 125 -6.64 1.27 -12.26
N THR A 126 -6.19 0.81 -13.42
CA THR A 126 -7.07 0.33 -14.50
C THR A 126 -7.91 -0.83 -14.03
N PHE A 127 -7.30 -1.84 -13.39
CA PHE A 127 -8.00 -3.01 -12.89
C PHE A 127 -9.14 -2.64 -11.92
N PHE A 128 -8.85 -1.82 -10.91
CA PHE A 128 -9.88 -1.43 -9.93
C PHE A 128 -10.86 -0.39 -10.48
N THR A 129 -10.48 0.41 -11.48
CA THR A 129 -11.42 1.29 -12.20
C THR A 129 -12.47 0.48 -12.94
N GLU A 130 -12.05 -0.56 -13.65
CA GLU A 130 -12.94 -1.43 -14.44
C GLU A 130 -13.85 -2.28 -13.55
N ASN A 131 -13.36 -2.73 -12.39
CA ASN A 131 -14.12 -3.63 -11.52
C ASN A 131 -14.94 -2.92 -10.45
N CYS A 132 -14.46 -1.80 -9.91
CA CYS A 132 -15.01 -1.14 -8.72
C CYS A 132 -15.19 0.37 -8.88
N GLY A 133 -15.05 0.92 -10.09
CA GLY A 133 -15.26 2.34 -10.39
C GLY A 133 -14.02 3.22 -10.22
N ALA A 134 -14.06 4.40 -10.83
CA ALA A 134 -12.92 5.30 -10.97
C ALA A 134 -12.33 5.77 -9.63
N GLU A 135 -13.17 6.06 -8.63
CA GLU A 135 -12.72 6.47 -7.30
C GLU A 135 -11.93 5.35 -6.61
N THR A 136 -12.43 4.10 -6.69
CA THR A 136 -11.74 2.92 -6.16
C THR A 136 -10.40 2.71 -6.90
N GLY A 137 -10.40 2.87 -8.22
CA GLY A 137 -9.19 2.81 -9.03
C GLY A 137 -8.12 3.81 -8.59
N TRP A 138 -8.51 5.07 -8.37
CA TRP A 138 -7.60 6.11 -7.88
C TRP A 138 -7.08 5.79 -6.47
N VAL A 139 -7.95 5.38 -5.54
CA VAL A 139 -7.56 5.03 -4.17
C VAL A 139 -6.59 3.85 -4.14
N GLN A 140 -6.82 2.81 -4.94
CA GLN A 140 -5.91 1.67 -5.00
C GLN A 140 -4.57 2.04 -5.64
N CYS A 141 -4.58 2.93 -6.64
CA CYS A 141 -3.37 3.48 -7.22
C CYS A 141 -2.56 4.29 -6.19
N GLU A 142 -3.19 5.23 -5.48
CA GLU A 142 -2.52 6.06 -4.47
C GLU A 142 -1.97 5.21 -3.32
N LYS A 143 -2.72 4.19 -2.89
CA LYS A 143 -2.26 3.23 -1.88
C LYS A 143 -0.90 2.64 -2.28
N GLU A 144 -0.79 2.09 -3.49
CA GLU A 144 0.47 1.50 -3.98
C GLU A 144 1.54 2.56 -4.29
N ARG A 145 1.17 3.73 -4.83
CA ARG A 145 2.09 4.84 -5.13
C ARG A 145 2.86 5.29 -3.89
N LEU A 146 2.20 5.34 -2.73
CA LEU A 146 2.82 5.71 -1.46
C LEU A 146 3.93 4.75 -1.04
N GLY A 147 3.85 3.47 -1.43
CA GLY A 147 4.90 2.49 -1.24
C GLY A 147 6.20 2.82 -2.00
N PHE A 148 6.07 3.49 -3.14
CA PHE A 148 7.20 3.88 -4.00
C PHE A 148 7.62 5.35 -3.85
N ALA A 149 6.82 6.19 -3.21
CA ALA A 149 6.99 7.66 -3.24
C ALA A 149 8.34 8.16 -2.72
N TYR A 150 9.00 7.41 -1.83
CA TYR A 150 10.34 7.77 -1.34
C TYR A 150 11.42 7.58 -2.41
N ASP A 151 11.34 6.47 -3.16
CA ASP A 151 12.34 6.08 -4.15
C ASP A 151 12.00 6.67 -5.54
N CYS A 152 10.72 6.92 -5.80
CA CYS A 152 10.16 7.34 -7.09
C CYS A 152 9.08 8.42 -6.91
N PRO A 153 9.47 9.69 -6.64
CA PRO A 153 8.52 10.75 -6.30
C PRO A 153 7.67 11.23 -7.48
N GLY A 154 8.03 10.91 -8.72
CA GLY A 154 7.34 11.37 -9.94
C GLY A 154 6.16 10.52 -10.40
N ILE A 155 5.87 9.41 -9.73
CA ILE A 155 4.75 8.52 -10.09
C ILE A 155 3.42 9.25 -9.84
N THR A 156 2.45 9.07 -10.74
CA THR A 156 1.12 9.68 -10.64
C THR A 156 -0.02 8.67 -10.67
N CYS A 157 -1.16 9.08 -10.12
CA CYS A 157 -2.46 8.44 -10.11
C CYS A 157 -3.50 9.54 -10.36
#